data_AF-A0A8T5NLG3-F1
#
_entry.id   AF-A0A8T5NLG3-F1
#
_cell.length_a   1.000
_cell.length_b   1.000
_cell.length_c   1.000
_cell.angle_alpha   90.00
_cell.angle_beta   90.00
_cell.angle_gamma   90.00
#
_symmetry.space_group_name_H-M   'P 1'
#
loop_
_entity.id
_entity.type
_entity.pdbx_description
1 polymer ?
#
loop_
_entity_poly.entity_id
_entity_poly.type
_entity_poly.pdbx_seq_one_letter_code
_entity_poly.pdbx_strand_id
1 'polypeptide(L)' 'MKTINLDKETFLMALEQLPDENVKELLDFTEFLLSREHIKKSKLKIDPKKDPIFGIIGLANEEPFASEIDDELYGDR' A
#
# COMPACT_ATOMS: atom_id res chain seq x y z
N MET A 1 25.18 3.13 -7.88
CA MET A 1 24.24 4.27 -7.76
C MET A 1 25.00 5.53 -8.10
N LYS A 2 24.53 6.30 -9.10
CA LYS A 2 25.15 7.59 -9.44
C LYS A 2 24.63 8.60 -8.43
N THR A 3 25.49 9.12 -7.56
CA THR A 3 25.14 10.23 -6.65
C THR A 3 24.98 11.48 -7.49
N ILE A 4 23.73 11.92 -7.66
CA ILE A 4 23.45 13.23 -8.24
C ILE A 4 23.72 14.24 -7.13
N ASN A 5 24.75 15.06 -7.31
CA ASN A 5 25.08 16.12 -6.37
C ASN A 5 24.19 17.32 -6.74
N LEU A 6 22.97 17.35 -6.19
CA LEU A 6 22.08 18.50 -6.36
C LEU A 6 22.47 19.55 -5.33
N ASP A 7 22.87 20.71 -5.81
CA ASP A 7 23.10 21.86 -4.96
C ASP A 7 21.77 22.31 -4.32
N LYS A 8 21.81 22.62 -3.01
CA LYS A 8 20.61 22.91 -2.21
C LYS A 8 19.94 24.20 -2.66
N GLU A 9 20.70 25.22 -3.01
CA GLU A 9 20.15 26.50 -3.48
C GLU A 9 19.47 26.33 -4.83
N THR A 10 20.11 25.61 -5.75
CA THR A 10 19.54 25.28 -7.06
C THR A 10 18.22 24.52 -6.94
N PHE A 11 18.12 23.58 -5.99
CA PHE A 11 16.89 22.83 -5.73
C PHE A 11 15.75 23.71 -5.21
N LEU A 12 16.06 24.59 -4.25
CA LEU A 12 15.06 25.50 -3.66
C LEU A 12 14.55 26.51 -4.68
N MET A 13 15.43 27.10 -5.49
CA MET A 13 15.03 28.02 -6.56
C MET A 13 14.11 27.35 -7.59
N ALA A 14 14.36 26.08 -7.93
CA ALA A 14 13.50 25.34 -8.84
C ALA A 14 12.12 25.05 -8.23
N LEU A 15 12.05 24.79 -6.92
CA LEU A 15 10.78 24.61 -6.20
C LEU A 15 9.95 25.90 -6.13
N GLU A 16 10.59 27.05 -5.89
CA GLU A 16 9.92 28.35 -5.82
C GLU A 16 9.31 28.80 -7.15
N GLN A 17 9.82 28.31 -8.28
CA GLN A 17 9.30 28.63 -9.61
C GLN A 17 8.16 27.72 -10.07
N LEU A 18 7.87 26.64 -9.32
CA LEU A 18 6.81 25.72 -9.67
C LEU A 18 5.43 26.26 -9.24
N PRO A 19 4.37 25.97 -10.01
CA PRO A 19 3.00 26.16 -9.54
C PRO A 19 2.73 25.36 -8.26
N ASP A 20 1.87 25.88 -7.39
CA ASP A 20 1.54 25.26 -6.10
C ASP A 20 1.04 23.82 -6.26
N GLU A 21 0.29 23.52 -7.32
CA GLU A 21 -0.20 22.18 -7.63
C GLU A 21 0.94 21.18 -7.82
N ASN A 22 2.01 21.60 -8.48
CA ASN A 22 3.18 20.78 -8.77
C ASN A 22 4.04 20.60 -7.51
N VAL A 23 4.11 21.60 -6.64
CA VAL A 23 4.81 21.50 -5.34
C VAL A 23 4.11 20.48 -4.44
N LYS A 24 2.77 20.48 -4.45
CA LYS A 24 1.97 19.49 -3.72
C LYS A 24 2.22 18.07 -4.24
N GLU A 25 2.23 17.87 -5.55
CA GLU A 25 2.53 16.56 -6.15
C GLU A 25 3.93 16.05 -5.75
N LEU A 26 4.93 16.94 -5.73
CA LEU A 26 6.28 16.60 -5.27
C LEU A 26 6.29 16.19 -3.80
N LEU A 27 5.55 16.89 -2.93
CA LEU A 27 5.41 16.52 -1.53
C LEU A 27 4.80 15.12 -1.38
N ASP A 28 3.64 14.88 -2.01
CA ASP A 28 2.96 13.58 -1.99
C ASP A 28 3.90 12.45 -2.46
N PHE A 29 4.68 12.71 -3.51
CA PHE A 29 5.65 11.74 -4.01
C PHE A 29 6.80 11.48 -3.02
N THR A 30 7.33 12.51 -2.35
CA THR A 30 8.38 12.33 -1.33
C THR A 30 7.88 11.51 -0.15
N GLU A 31 6.64 11.74 0.30
CA GLU A 31 6.00 10.95 1.36
C GLU A 31 5.80 9.49 0.95
N PHE A 32 5.39 9.25 -0.30
CA PHE A 32 5.34 7.90 -0.88
C PHE A 32 6.71 7.22 -0.88
N LEU A 33 7.77 7.92 -1.28
CA LEU A 33 9.12 7.35 -1.29
C LEU A 33 9.60 6.98 0.11
N LEU A 34 9.37 7.85 1.10
CA LEU A 34 9.70 7.62 2.50
C LEU A 34 8.91 6.43 3.05
N SER A 35 7.59 6.42 2.90
CA SER A 35 6.72 5.33 3.35
C SER A 35 7.07 4.00 2.69
N ARG A 36 7.41 3.98 1.40
CA ARG A 36 7.91 2.78 0.71
C ARG A 36 9.23 2.28 1.28
N GLU A 37 10.14 3.17 1.66
CA GLU A 37 11.38 2.78 2.33
C GLU A 37 11.12 2.21 3.72
N HIS A 38 10.18 2.81 4.46
CA HIS A 38 9.70 2.26 5.74
C HIS A 38 9.07 0.89 5.55
N ILE A 39 8.24 0.66 4.52
CA ILE A 39 7.66 -0.65 4.20
C ILE A 39 8.74 -1.66 3.82
N LYS A 40 9.74 -1.26 3.03
CA LYS A 40 10.88 -2.13 2.70
C LYS A 40 11.68 -2.52 3.95
N LYS A 41 11.85 -1.60 4.90
CA LYS A 41 12.49 -1.87 6.20
C LYS A 41 11.58 -2.66 7.15
N SER A 42 10.27 -2.48 7.06
CA SER A 42 9.25 -3.17 7.87
C SER A 42 8.78 -4.50 7.29
N LYS A 43 9.37 -4.97 6.18
CA LYS A 43 9.46 -6.42 5.86
C LYS A 43 10.29 -7.19 6.90
N LEU A 44 10.22 -6.77 8.17
CA LEU A 44 10.32 -7.65 9.32
C LEU A 44 9.43 -8.86 9.01
N LYS A 45 10.04 -10.04 9.09
CA LYS A 45 9.40 -11.34 8.87
C LYS A 45 8.02 -11.35 9.50
N ILE A 46 6.98 -11.14 8.68
CA ILE A 46 5.61 -11.44 9.07
C ILE A 46 5.61 -12.96 9.18
N ASP A 47 5.65 -13.46 10.41
CA ASP A 47 5.47 -14.87 10.68
C ASP A 47 3.99 -15.15 10.44
N PRO A 48 3.61 -15.94 9.42
CA PRO A 48 2.20 -16.24 9.14
C PRO A 48 1.50 -16.87 10.36
N LYS A 49 2.27 -17.51 11.26
CA LYS A 49 1.75 -18.10 12.51
C LYS A 49 1.40 -17.08 13.59
N LYS A 50 1.82 -15.82 13.44
CA LYS A 50 1.54 -14.71 14.37
C LYS A 50 0.50 -13.74 13.84
N ASP A 51 -0.01 -13.96 12.64
CA ASP A 51 -1.01 -13.09 12.06
C ASP A 51 -2.40 -13.48 12.58
N PRO A 52 -3.05 -12.61 13.39
CA PRO A 52 -4.35 -12.90 14.00
C PRO A 52 -5.45 -13.08 12.95
N ILE A 53 -5.25 -12.63 11.70
CA ILE A 53 -6.19 -12.85 10.59
C ILE A 53 -6.30 -14.35 10.28
N PHE A 54 -5.23 -15.15 10.39
CA PHE A 54 -5.30 -16.60 10.21
C PHE A 54 -6.16 -17.31 11.27
N GLY A 55 -6.33 -16.73 12.46
CA GLY A 55 -7.28 -17.23 13.46
C GLY A 55 -8.74 -16.95 13.11
N ILE A 56 -8.98 -16.00 12.20
CA ILE A 56 -10.30 -15.60 11.72
C ILE A 56 -10.67 -16.36 10.44
N ILE A 57 -9.71 -16.54 9.52
CA ILE A 57 -9.84 -17.35 8.31
C ILE A 57 -9.87 -18.83 8.71
N GLY A 58 -11.05 -19.33 9.05
CA GLY A 58 -11.28 -20.68 9.53
C GLY A 58 -12.34 -20.78 10.63
N LEU A 59 -12.74 -19.66 11.24
CA LEU A 59 -13.98 -19.58 12.03
C LEU A 59 -15.23 -19.49 11.14
N ALA A 60 -15.07 -19.06 9.88
CA ALA A 60 -16.10 -19.13 8.85
C ALA A 60 -16.20 -20.52 8.18
N ASN A 61 -15.80 -21.59 8.89
CA ASN A 61 -15.85 -22.96 8.35
C ASN A 61 -17.22 -23.63 8.44
N GLU A 62 -18.26 -22.93 8.89
CA GLU A 62 -19.64 -23.42 8.77
C GLU A 62 -20.58 -22.26 8.43
N GLU A 63 -20.57 -21.83 7.16
CA GLU A 63 -21.65 -21.01 6.60
C GLU A 63 -22.78 -21.94 6.10
N PRO A 64 -23.98 -21.93 6.70
CA PRO A 64 -25.13 -22.67 6.18
C PRO A 64 -25.71 -22.07 4.89
N PHE A 65 -25.08 -21.02 4.35
CA PHE A 65 -25.58 -20.22 3.23
C PHE A 65 -24.80 -20.41 1.92
N ALA A 66 -23.65 -21.10 1.95
CA ALA A 66 -22.84 -21.30 0.75
C ALA A 66 -23.60 -22.09 -0.32
N SER A 67 -24.35 -23.11 0.09
CA SER A 67 -25.21 -23.90 -0.81
C SER A 67 -26.39 -23.09 -1.35
N GLU A 68 -26.98 -22.20 -0.54
CA GLU A 68 -28.11 -21.36 -0.99
C GLU A 68 -27.66 -20.32 -2.03
N ILE A 69 -26.45 -19.78 -1.87
CA ILE A 69 -25.85 -18.86 -2.83
C ILE A 69 -25.50 -19.57 -4.15
N ASP A 70 -24.91 -20.75 -4.07
CA ASP A 70 -24.57 -21.54 -5.27
C ASP A 70 -25.83 -21.98 -6.04
N ASP A 71 -26.91 -22.36 -5.34
CA ASP A 71 -28.19 -22.72 -5.96
C ASP A 71 -28.88 -21.50 -6.61
N GLU A 72 -28.83 -20.31 -6.00
CA GLU A 72 -29.38 -19.08 -6.58
C GLU A 72 -28.62 -18.64 -7.85
N LEU A 73 -27.30 -18.83 -7.87
CA LEU A 73 -26.43 -18.34 -8.94
C LEU A 73 -26.21 -19.35 -10.08
N TYR A 74 -26.21 -20.64 -9.76
CA TYR A 74 -25.81 -21.71 -10.67
C TYR A 74 -26.81 -22.87 -10.73
N GLY A 75 -27.91 -22.81 -9.98
CA GLY A 75 -29.00 -23.79 -10.09
C GLY A 75 -29.68 -23.68 -11.45
N ASP A 76 -29.55 -24.72 -12.27
CA ASP A 76 -30.30 -24.84 -13.53
C ASP A 76 -31.81 -24.90 -13.20
N ARG A 77 -32.58 -23.90 -13.68
CA ARG A 77 -34.04 -23.84 -13.54
C ARG A 77 -34.76 -24.79 -14.48
#